data_AF-A0AAW5EIK0-F1
#
_entry.id   AF-A0AAW5EIK0-F1
#
_cell.length_a   1.000
_cell.length_b   1.000
_cell.length_c   1.000
_cell.angle_alpha   90.00
_cell.angle_beta   90.00
_cell.angle_gamma   90.00
#
_symmetry.space_group_name_H-M   'P 1'
#
loop_
_entity.id
_entity.type
_entity.pdbx_description
1 polymer ?
#
loop_
_entity_poly.entity_id
_entity_poly.type
_entity_poly.pdbx_seq_one_letter_code
_entity_poly.pdbx_strand_id
1 'polypeptide(L)'
;MQFLQNIDGDNRKKLNFLLDCMKDNVDTLAIHTFNWDFCKGLAYDILNSKSQTGALGNIALKRDDFRRTKHPIYSFAVAGKFQKELVVLENKGAFDNNSPFAFMHKNNAK
;
A
#
# COMPACT_ATOMS: atom_id res chain seq x y z
N MET A 1 12.57 -4.07 -15.96
CA MET A 1 11.72 -3.28 -15.03
C MET A 1 11.26 -1.98 -15.70
N GLN A 2 10.64 -2.09 -16.88
CA GLN A 2 10.25 -0.96 -17.74
C GLN A 2 8.72 -0.87 -17.94
N PHE A 3 7.96 -1.85 -17.42
CA PHE A 3 6.51 -1.99 -17.61
C PHE A 3 5.64 -1.07 -16.73
N LEU A 4 6.22 -0.36 -15.75
CA LEU A 4 5.44 0.44 -14.79
C LEU A 4 5.45 1.95 -15.08
N GLN A 5 6.14 2.43 -16.12
CA GLN A 5 6.33 3.87 -16.31
C GLN A 5 5.27 4.55 -17.17
N ASN A 6 4.48 3.84 -17.98
CA ASN A 6 3.49 4.47 -18.86
C ASN A 6 2.12 3.79 -18.78
N ILE A 7 1.43 3.94 -17.65
CA ILE A 7 -0.02 3.73 -17.64
C ILE A 7 -0.63 4.94 -18.34
N ASP A 8 -1.18 4.72 -19.53
CA ASP A 8 -1.90 5.75 -20.29
C ASP A 8 -3.11 6.29 -19.51
N GLY A 9 -3.69 7.38 -20.02
CA GLY A 9 -4.80 8.06 -19.36
C GLY A 9 -6.05 7.20 -19.17
N ASP A 10 -6.32 6.27 -20.08
CA ASP A 10 -7.51 5.40 -20.03
C ASP A 10 -7.34 4.31 -18.97
N ASN A 11 -6.21 3.60 -18.99
CA ASN A 11 -5.88 2.59 -18.00
C ASN A 11 -5.81 3.18 -16.58
N ARG A 12 -5.32 4.41 -16.44
CA ARG A 12 -5.33 5.12 -15.16
C ARG A 12 -6.75 5.38 -14.67
N LYS A 13 -7.67 5.79 -15.55
CA LYS A 13 -9.08 5.99 -15.18
C LYS A 13 -9.73 4.68 -14.73
N LYS A 14 -9.50 3.59 -15.47
CA LYS A 14 -10.00 2.26 -15.12
C LYS A 14 -9.49 1.77 -13.76
N LEU A 15 -8.19 1.96 -13.47
CA LEU A 15 -7.62 1.58 -12.17
C LEU A 15 -8.15 2.45 -11.02
N ASN A 16 -8.37 3.75 -11.24
CA ASN A 16 -9.01 4.59 -10.22
C ASN A 16 -10.45 4.16 -9.97
N PHE A 17 -11.23 3.91 -11.03
CA PHE A 17 -12.58 3.40 -10.92
C PHE A 17 -12.62 2.07 -10.13
N LEU A 18 -11.70 1.15 -10.42
CA LEU A 18 -11.59 -0.10 -9.67
C LEU A 18 -11.28 0.13 -8.18
N LEU A 19 -10.37 1.07 -7.85
CA LEU A 19 -10.08 1.44 -6.46
C LEU A 19 -11.32 1.99 -5.76
N ASP A 20 -12.09 2.85 -6.43
CA ASP A 20 -13.31 3.44 -5.88
C ASP A 20 -14.34 2.33 -5.62
N CYS A 21 -14.60 1.45 -6.59
CA CYS A 21 -15.47 0.29 -6.40
C CYS A 21 -15.04 -0.60 -5.23
N MET A 22 -13.75 -0.90 -5.08
CA MET A 22 -13.26 -1.69 -3.95
C MET A 22 -13.51 -0.99 -2.62
N LYS A 23 -13.16 0.30 -2.54
CA LYS A 23 -13.34 1.11 -1.32
C LYS A 23 -14.80 1.22 -0.90
N ASP A 24 -15.72 1.36 -1.85
CA ASP A 24 -17.15 1.50 -1.55
C ASP A 24 -17.78 0.21 -0.99
N ASN A 25 -17.10 -0.93 -1.13
CA ASN A 25 -17.56 -2.24 -0.65
C ASN A 25 -16.88 -2.70 0.64
N VAL A 26 -15.93 -1.92 1.21
CA VAL A 26 -15.21 -2.29 2.44
C VAL A 26 -14.97 -1.10 3.36
N ASP A 27 -15.01 -1.33 4.68
CA ASP A 27 -14.70 -0.29 5.67
C ASP A 27 -13.25 0.19 5.60
N THR A 28 -12.33 -0.69 5.20
CA THR A 28 -10.90 -0.39 5.06
C THR A 28 -10.34 -1.21 3.92
N LEU A 29 -9.67 -0.52 2.99
CA LEU A 29 -8.93 -1.14 1.91
C LEU A 29 -7.43 -0.96 2.16
N ALA A 30 -6.68 -2.06 2.17
CA ALA A 30 -5.23 -2.08 2.29
C ALA A 30 -4.61 -2.80 1.09
N ILE A 31 -3.79 -2.11 0.31
CA ILE A 31 -3.19 -2.63 -0.92
C ILE A 31 -1.69 -2.78 -0.72
N HIS A 32 -1.14 -3.96 -1.03
CA HIS A 32 0.30 -4.21 -0.98
C HIS A 32 1.08 -3.19 -1.83
N THR A 33 2.08 -2.55 -1.21
CA THR A 33 3.00 -1.61 -1.86
C THR A 33 4.47 -1.99 -1.61
N PHE A 34 4.80 -3.27 -1.78
CA PHE A 34 6.10 -3.79 -1.34
C PHE A 34 7.25 -3.25 -2.18
N ASN A 35 8.41 -3.11 -1.54
CA ASN A 35 9.63 -2.58 -2.13
C ASN A 35 10.84 -3.37 -1.63
N TRP A 36 11.44 -4.18 -2.50
CA TRP A 36 12.63 -4.99 -2.20
C TRP A 36 13.95 -4.28 -2.51
N ASP A 37 13.91 -3.01 -2.92
CA ASP A 37 15.13 -2.22 -3.11
C ASP A 37 15.80 -1.93 -1.76
N PHE A 38 15.03 -1.86 -0.67
CA PHE A 38 15.56 -1.80 0.69
C PHE A 38 16.48 -2.99 1.02
N CYS A 39 16.12 -4.21 0.57
CA CYS A 39 16.96 -5.40 0.75
C CYS A 39 18.29 -5.32 -0.02
N LYS A 40 18.41 -4.39 -0.97
CA LYS A 40 19.63 -4.12 -1.75
C LYS A 40 20.45 -2.96 -1.15
N GLY A 41 20.09 -2.49 0.05
CA GLY A 41 20.75 -1.37 0.72
C GLY A 41 20.32 0.00 0.20
N LEU A 42 19.27 0.10 -0.61
CA LEU A 42 18.74 1.39 -1.08
C LEU A 42 17.84 2.02 -0.01
N ALA A 43 17.90 3.35 0.10
CA ALA A 43 17.06 4.08 1.04
C ALA A 43 15.57 3.94 0.70
N TYR A 44 14.74 3.80 1.75
CA TYR A 44 13.30 3.80 1.62
C TYR A 44 12.74 5.18 1.99
N ASP A 45 12.05 5.81 1.04
CA ASP A 45 11.29 7.02 1.23
C ASP A 45 9.80 6.67 1.16
N ILE A 46 9.09 6.84 2.28
CA ILE A 46 7.68 6.46 2.38
C ILE A 46 6.79 7.15 1.34
N LEU A 47 7.14 8.37 0.94
CA LEU A 47 6.39 9.18 -0.03
C LEU A 47 6.80 8.87 -1.47
N ASN A 48 8.07 8.59 -1.72
CA ASN A 48 8.61 8.54 -3.09
C ASN A 48 8.99 7.12 -3.58
N SER A 49 9.27 6.16 -2.69
CA SER A 49 9.64 4.80 -3.09
C SER A 49 8.48 4.10 -3.79
N LYS A 50 8.70 3.62 -5.02
CA LYS A 50 7.65 2.95 -5.80
C LYS A 50 7.37 1.54 -5.27
N SER A 51 6.13 1.09 -5.46
CA SER A 51 5.77 -0.32 -5.25
C SER A 51 6.26 -1.19 -6.41
N GLN A 52 6.70 -2.40 -6.09
CA GLN A 52 7.09 -3.45 -7.03
C GLN A 52 6.02 -4.55 -7.17
N THR A 53 4.86 -4.41 -6.52
CA THR A 53 3.75 -5.40 -6.54
C THR A 53 2.59 -5.04 -7.48
N GLY A 54 2.80 -4.11 -8.42
CA GLY A 54 1.86 -3.83 -9.50
C GLY A 54 1.36 -2.39 -9.59
N ALA A 55 0.51 -2.14 -10.59
CA ALA A 55 0.01 -0.82 -10.94
C ALA A 55 -0.97 -0.24 -9.91
N LEU A 56 -1.89 -1.06 -9.39
CA LEU A 56 -2.97 -0.61 -8.51
C LEU A 56 -2.45 0.09 -7.25
N GLY A 57 -1.45 -0.51 -6.57
CA GLY A 57 -0.80 0.10 -5.41
C GLY A 57 -0.07 1.40 -5.75
N ASN A 58 0.57 1.49 -6.92
CA ASN A 58 1.23 2.73 -7.37
C ASN A 58 0.23 3.84 -7.76
N ILE A 59 -0.99 3.50 -8.18
CA ILE A 59 -2.08 4.47 -8.35
C ILE A 59 -2.59 4.92 -6.97
N ALA A 60 -2.82 3.99 -6.04
CA ALA A 60 -3.25 4.31 -4.68
C ALA A 60 -2.26 5.26 -3.96
N LEU A 61 -0.94 5.03 -4.08
CA LEU A 61 0.09 5.90 -3.50
C LEU A 61 0.07 7.35 -4.02
N LYS A 62 -0.60 7.63 -5.14
CA LYS A 62 -0.72 8.98 -5.72
C LYS A 62 -2.02 9.69 -5.33
N ARG A 63 -2.89 9.04 -4.55
CA ARG A 63 -4.18 9.61 -4.13
C ARG A 63 -4.10 10.10 -2.70
N ASP A 64 -4.73 11.25 -2.42
CA ASP A 64 -4.68 11.90 -1.10
C ASP A 64 -5.49 11.15 -0.02
N ASP A 65 -6.44 10.30 -0.45
CA ASP A 65 -7.27 9.49 0.44
C ASP A 65 -6.57 8.21 0.93
N PHE A 66 -5.40 7.87 0.39
CA PHE A 66 -4.56 6.77 0.87
C PHE A 66 -3.37 7.29 1.68
N ARG A 67 -2.97 6.49 2.67
CA ARG A 67 -1.75 6.69 3.46
C ARG A 67 -0.97 5.39 3.52
N ARG A 68 0.36 5.48 3.54
CA ARG A 68 1.23 4.31 3.48
C ARG A 68 1.73 3.90 4.86
N THR A 69 1.77 2.60 5.15
CA THR A 69 2.43 2.09 6.37
C THR A 69 3.96 2.18 6.26
N LYS A 70 4.65 2.25 7.40
CA LYS A 70 6.06 2.67 7.47
C LYS A 70 7.08 1.60 7.09
N HIS A 71 6.72 0.32 7.14
CA HIS A 71 7.70 -0.77 6.98
C HIS A 71 8.34 -0.72 5.57
N PRO A 72 9.68 -0.67 5.46
CA PRO A 72 10.36 -0.37 4.19
C PRO A 72 10.21 -1.46 3.12
N ILE A 73 10.08 -2.73 3.54
CA ILE A 73 9.91 -3.87 2.62
C ILE A 73 8.41 -4.14 2.34
N TYR A 74 7.62 -4.37 3.39
CA TYR A 74 6.23 -4.81 3.30
C TYR A 74 5.22 -3.75 3.74
N SER A 75 5.18 -2.63 3.03
CA SER A 75 4.20 -1.56 3.27
C SER A 75 2.85 -1.80 2.58
N PHE A 76 1.82 -1.11 3.06
CA PHE A 76 0.48 -1.08 2.47
C PHE A 76 0.04 0.36 2.22
N ALA A 77 -0.63 0.62 1.09
CA ALA A 77 -1.45 1.81 0.92
C ALA A 77 -2.84 1.55 1.52
N VAL A 78 -3.24 2.33 2.51
CA VAL A 78 -4.44 2.12 3.31
C VAL A 78 -5.41 3.28 3.14
N ALA A 79 -6.70 2.99 2.98
CA ALA A 79 -7.79 3.96 3.04
C ALA A 79 -8.95 3.41 3.89
N GLY A 80 -9.71 4.29 4.52
CA GLY A 80 -10.90 3.95 5.31
C GLY A 80 -10.66 3.92 6.83
N LYS A 81 -11.57 3.24 7.54
CA LYS A 81 -11.75 3.24 9.00
C LYS A 81 -10.45 3.06 9.80
N PHE A 82 -9.61 2.09 9.44
CA PHE A 82 -8.39 1.76 10.20
C PHE A 82 -7.12 2.42 9.66
N GLN A 83 -7.21 3.37 8.71
CA GLN A 83 -6.04 4.02 8.12
C GLN A 83 -5.12 4.62 9.19
N LYS A 84 -5.67 5.41 10.12
CA LYS A 84 -4.87 6.09 11.16
C LYS A 84 -4.15 5.09 12.08
N GLU A 85 -4.77 3.97 12.40
CA GLU A 85 -4.20 2.95 13.27
C GLU A 85 -3.07 2.19 12.58
N LEU A 86 -3.24 1.83 11.30
CA LEU A 86 -2.26 1.06 10.55
C LEU A 86 -1.01 1.88 10.18
N VAL A 87 -1.15 3.16 9.85
CA VAL A 87 0.00 3.98 9.37
C VAL A 87 0.91 4.50 10.46
N VAL A 88 0.46 4.47 11.72
CA VAL A 88 1.32 4.84 12.85
C VAL A 88 2.23 3.71 13.32
N LEU A 89 1.96 2.45 12.92
CA LEU A 89 2.74 1.27 13.29
C LEU A 89 4.22 1.42 12.91
N GLU A 90 5.11 1.07 13.85
CA GLU A 90 6.58 1.19 13.73
C GLU A 90 7.28 -0.17 13.92
N ASN A 91 6.61 -1.26 13.51
CA ASN A 91 7.16 -2.60 13.59
C ASN A 91 8.51 -2.71 12.85
N LYS A 92 9.49 -3.32 13.49
CA LYS A 92 10.83 -3.56 12.90
C LYS A 92 10.82 -4.80 12.03
N GLY A 93 10.20 -5.88 12.52
CA GLY A 93 9.96 -7.10 11.77
C GLY A 93 8.67 -7.02 10.99
N ALA A 94 8.69 -7.58 9.78
CA ALA A 94 7.55 -7.57 8.87
C ALA A 94 6.30 -8.24 9.45
N PHE A 95 6.48 -9.27 10.28
CA PHE A 95 5.42 -10.12 10.83
C PHE A 95 5.38 -10.09 12.37
N ASP A 96 5.92 -9.04 12.99
CA ASP A 96 5.84 -8.86 14.43
C ASP A 96 4.37 -8.74 14.89
N ASN A 97 4.11 -8.96 16.18
CA ASN A 97 2.77 -8.86 16.76
C ASN A 97 2.13 -7.46 16.63
N ASN A 98 2.93 -6.42 16.37
CA ASN A 98 2.49 -5.06 16.09
C ASN A 98 2.59 -4.68 14.60
N SER A 99 2.72 -5.65 13.70
CA SER A 99 2.76 -5.42 12.25
C SER A 99 1.36 -5.25 11.65
N PRO A 100 1.25 -4.65 10.44
CA PRO A 100 0.00 -4.66 9.68
C PRO A 100 -0.58 -6.06 9.46
N PHE A 101 0.27 -7.08 9.27
CA PHE A 101 -0.20 -8.46 9.11
C PHE A 101 -0.82 -9.02 10.39
N ALA A 102 -0.21 -8.78 11.56
CA ALA A 102 -0.79 -9.18 12.84
C ALA A 102 -2.12 -8.46 13.10
N PHE A 103 -2.21 -7.16 12.76
CA PHE A 103 -3.46 -6.41 12.81
C PHE A 103 -4.53 -7.05 11.90
N MET A 104 -4.20 -7.33 10.64
CA MET A 104 -5.11 -7.96 9.68
C MET A 104 -5.60 -9.32 10.15
N HIS A 105 -4.70 -10.15 10.68
CA HIS A 105 -5.02 -11.46 11.24
C HIS A 105 -5.99 -11.33 12.43
N LYS A 106 -5.71 -10.44 13.38
CA LYS A 106 -6.57 -10.19 14.55
C LYS A 106 -7.97 -9.68 14.15
N ASN A 107 -8.07 -8.92 13.06
CA ASN A 107 -9.32 -8.36 12.56
C ASN A 107 -10.00 -9.22 11.48
N ASN A 108 -9.51 -10.45 11.23
CA ASN A 108 -10.06 -11.36 10.21
C ASN A 108 -10.20 -10.73 8.82
N ALA A 109 -9.21 -9.91 8.42
CA ALA A 109 -9.15 -9.32 7.08
C ALA A 109 -9.19 -10.40 5.99
N LYS A 110 -9.70 -10.03 4.81
CA LYS A 110 -9.88 -10.92 3.66
C LYS A 110 -8.90 -10.63 2.54
#